data_AF-A0A932NHJ9-F1
#
_entry.id   AF-A0A932NHJ9-F1
#
_cell.length_a   1.000
_cell.length_b   1.000
_cell.length_c   1.000
_cell.angle_alpha   90.00
_cell.angle_beta   90.00
_cell.angle_gamma   90.00
#
_symmetry.space_group_name_H-M   'P 1'
#
loop_
_entity.id
_entity.type
_entity.pdbx_description
1 polymer ?
#
loop_
_entity_poly.entity_id
_entity_poly.type
_entity_poly.pdbx_seq_one_letter_code
_entity_poly.pdbx_strand_id
1 'polypeptide(L)' 'MDDPTALAKRWVQAWKAAGPELERIRREELRRLPPEAVALLYGHADYTVPPRAPKPTSGLVDQQRWFMKAARRD' A
#
# COMPACT_ATOMS: atom_id res chain seq x y z
N MET A 1 -15.10 3.73 -41.88
CA MET A 1 -14.74 4.60 -40.74
C MET A 1 -15.52 4.08 -39.57
N ASP A 2 -14.85 3.52 -38.55
CA ASP A 2 -15.53 2.96 -37.38
C ASP A 2 -16.37 4.07 -36.71
N ASP A 3 -17.61 3.75 -36.35
CA ASP A 3 -18.46 4.62 -35.53
C ASP A 3 -17.69 5.01 -34.26
N PRO A 4 -17.46 6.32 -33.99
CA PRO A 4 -16.78 6.78 -32.78
C PRO A 4 -17.34 6.17 -31.50
N THR A 5 -18.63 5.84 -31.49
CA THR A 5 -19.33 5.20 -30.37
C THR A 5 -18.88 3.75 -30.17
N ALA A 6 -18.60 3.01 -31.24
CA ALA A 6 -18.10 1.64 -31.17
C ALA A 6 -16.66 1.59 -30.65
N LEU A 7 -15.80 2.52 -31.10
CA LEU A 7 -14.43 2.63 -30.61
C LEU A 7 -14.40 2.98 -29.11
N ALA A 8 -15.23 3.92 -28.67
CA ALA A 8 -15.33 4.30 -27.26
C ALA A 8 -15.76 3.11 -26.39
N LYS A 9 -16.74 2.31 -26.83
CA LYS A 9 -17.17 1.09 -26.12
C LYS A 9 -16.04 0.07 -25.98
N ARG A 10 -15.24 -0.15 -27.03
CA ARG A 10 -14.09 -1.07 -26.96
C ARG A 10 -13.06 -0.61 -25.93
N TRP A 11 -12.75 0.68 -25.89
CA TRP A 11 -11.84 1.23 -24.88
C TRP A 11 -12.37 1.07 -23.45
N VAL A 12 -13.66 1.32 -23.23
CA VAL A 12 -14.27 1.11 -21.91
C VAL A 12 -14.13 -0.35 -21.46
N GLN A 13 -14.38 -1.32 -22.36
CA GLN A 13 -14.22 -2.73 -22.01
C GLN A 13 -12.76 -3.12 -21.77
N ALA A 14 -11.82 -2.58 -22.57
CA ALA A 14 -10.40 -2.78 -22.35
C ALA A 14 -9.96 -2.28 -20.97
N TRP A 15 -10.39 -1.08 -20.56
CA TRP A 15 -10.08 -0.53 -19.24
C TRP A 15 -10.72 -1.33 -18.10
N LYS A 16 -11.96 -1.80 -18.27
CA LYS A 16 -12.62 -2.67 -17.28
C LYS A 16 -11.87 -3.98 -17.06
N ALA A 17 -11.34 -4.58 -18.13
CA ALA A 17 -10.55 -5.80 -18.04
C ALA A 17 -9.14 -5.55 -17.49
N ALA A 18 -8.50 -4.45 -17.91
CA ALA A 18 -7.13 -4.11 -17.48
C ALA A 18 -7.06 -3.69 -16.01
N GLY A 19 -8.08 -3.01 -15.48
CA GLY A 19 -8.07 -2.47 -14.11
C GLY A 19 -7.72 -3.50 -13.03
N PRO A 20 -8.42 -4.65 -12.94
CA PRO A 20 -8.10 -5.71 -11.97
C PRO A 20 -6.68 -6.26 -12.11
N GLU A 21 -6.18 -6.41 -13.33
CA GLU A 21 -4.84 -6.94 -13.59
C GLU A 21 -3.75 -5.94 -13.21
N LEU A 22 -3.96 -4.65 -13.53
CA LEU A 22 -3.07 -3.58 -13.10
C LEU A 22 -3.02 -3.46 -11.57
N GLU A 23 -4.15 -3.65 -10.87
CA GLU A 23 -4.18 -3.67 -9.42
C GLU A 23 -3.44 -4.88 -8.84
N ARG A 24 -3.56 -6.05 -9.48
CA ARG A 24 -2.79 -7.25 -9.11
C ARG A 24 -1.29 -7.00 -9.23
N ILE A 25 -0.85 -6.44 -10.36
CA ILE A 25 0.55 -6.06 -10.63
C ILE A 25 1.02 -5.04 -9.60
N ARG A 26 0.27 -3.96 -9.38
CA ARG A 26 0.58 -2.93 -8.37
C ARG A 26 0.82 -3.54 -6.99
N ARG A 27 -0.03 -4.48 -6.54
CA ARG A 27 0.14 -5.14 -5.23
C ARG A 27 1.35 -6.06 -5.17
N GLU A 28 1.69 -6.71 -6.27
CA GLU A 28 2.88 -7.55 -6.38
C GLU A 28 4.15 -6.69 -6.33
N GLU A 29 4.17 -5.59 -7.08
CA GLU A 29 5.28 -4.64 -7.10
C GLU A 29 5.46 -3.96 -5.75
N LEU A 30 4.38 -3.49 -5.10
CA LEU A 30 4.45 -2.89 -3.77
C LEU A 30 5.01 -3.85 -2.70
N ARG A 31 4.75 -5.16 -2.81
CA ARG A 31 5.31 -6.16 -1.89
C ARG A 31 6.79 -6.42 -2.12
N ARG A 32 7.27 -6.22 -3.35
CA ARG A 32 8.69 -6.38 -3.72
C ARG A 32 9.48 -5.07 -3.59
N LEU A 33 8.78 -3.95 -3.45
CA LEU A 33 9.39 -2.64 -3.39
C LEU A 33 10.22 -2.54 -2.10
N PRO A 34 11.52 -2.21 -2.21
CA PRO A 34 12.36 -2.14 -1.04
C PRO A 34 12.06 -0.83 -0.27
N PRO A 35 12.23 -0.81 1.07
CA PRO A 35 11.87 0.36 1.89
C PRO A 35 12.52 1.67 1.43
N GLU A 36 13.73 1.62 0.90
CA GLU A 36 14.46 2.77 0.38
C GLU A 36 13.80 3.43 -0.84
N ALA A 37 13.02 2.68 -1.62
CA ALA A 37 12.33 3.24 -2.80
C ALA A 37 11.20 4.19 -2.41
N VAL A 38 10.64 4.05 -1.20
CA VAL A 38 9.68 5.03 -0.65
C VAL A 38 10.33 6.40 -0.49
N ALA A 39 11.62 6.44 -0.10
CA ALA A 39 12.36 7.68 0.05
C ALA A 39 12.63 8.38 -1.30
N LEU A 40 12.68 7.64 -2.42
CA LEU A 40 12.80 8.24 -3.76
C LEU A 40 11.55 9.02 -4.17
N LEU A 41 10.37 8.60 -3.71
CA LEU A 41 9.09 9.23 -4.04
C LEU A 41 8.73 10.39 -3.09
N TYR A 42 9.05 10.23 -1.80
CA TYR A 42 8.61 11.16 -0.75
C TYR A 42 9.74 11.98 -0.12
N GLY A 43 10.97 11.81 -0.61
CA GLY A 43 12.17 12.32 0.04
C GLY A 43 12.56 11.48 1.26
N HIS A 44 13.75 11.75 1.79
CA HIS A 44 14.23 11.05 3.00
C HIS A 44 13.36 11.46 4.20
N ALA A 45 12.70 10.49 4.82
CA ALA A 45 11.92 10.70 6.03
C ALA A 45 12.68 10.12 7.21
N ASP A 46 13.03 10.99 8.16
CA ASP A 46 13.58 10.57 9.44
C ASP A 46 12.45 10.14 10.36
N TYR A 47 12.31 8.82 10.55
CA TYR A 47 11.33 8.21 11.46
C TYR A 47 11.85 8.12 12.91
N THR A 48 12.97 8.76 13.23
CA THR A 48 13.49 8.88 14.59
C THR A 48 13.11 10.22 15.24
N VAL A 49 12.64 11.20 14.45
CA VAL A 49 12.29 12.55 14.93
C VAL A 49 10.79 12.87 14.81
N PRO A 50 10.22 13.70 15.71
CA PRO A 50 8.84 14.18 15.57
C PRO A 50 8.60 14.92 14.24
N PRO A 51 7.39 14.83 13.64
CA PRO A 51 6.20 14.14 14.13
C PRO A 51 6.11 12.66 13.72
N ARG A 52 7.11 12.12 13.01
CA ARG A 52 7.09 10.76 12.44
C ARG A 52 7.63 9.69 13.38
N ALA A 53 8.38 10.09 14.41
CA ALA A 53 8.86 9.18 15.44
C ALA A 53 7.73 8.31 16.02
N PRO A 54 7.91 6.99 16.11
CA PRO A 54 6.93 6.12 16.76
C PRO A 54 6.70 6.60 18.17
N LYS A 55 5.42 6.82 18.51
CA LYS A 55 5.06 7.15 19.89
C LYS A 55 5.28 5.94 20.78
N PRO A 56 5.80 6.13 22.01
CA PRO A 56 5.97 5.04 22.98
C PRO A 56 4.64 4.37 23.34
N THR A 57 3.52 5.06 23.08
CA THR A 57 2.16 4.54 23.20
C THR A 57 1.41 4.78 21.89
N SER A 58 0.82 3.71 21.37
CA SER A 58 -0.16 3.73 20.28
C SER A 58 -1.04 2.50 20.45
N GLY A 59 -2.24 2.51 19.87
CA GLY A 59 -3.15 1.36 19.95
C GLY A 59 -2.49 0.04 19.53
N LEU A 60 -1.61 0.09 18.51
CA LEU A 60 -0.85 -1.07 18.05
C LEU A 60 0.22 -1.53 19.07
N VAL A 61 1.00 -0.61 19.64
CA VAL A 61 2.04 -0.92 20.63
C VAL A 61 1.44 -1.48 21.91
N ASP A 62 0.31 -0.91 22.35
CA ASP A 62 -0.41 -1.37 23.53
C ASP A 62 -1.03 -2.76 23.28
N GLN A 63 -1.62 -2.99 22.11
CA GLN A 63 -2.15 -4.30 21.73
C GLN A 63 -1.06 -5.38 21.71
N GLN A 64 0.10 -5.10 21.11
CA GLN A 64 1.25 -6.02 21.09
C GLN A 64 1.73 -6.33 22.52
N ARG A 65 1.80 -5.32 23.40
CA ARG A 65 2.16 -5.51 24.80
C ARG A 65 1.17 -6.43 25.52
N TRP A 66 -0.13 -6.26 25.30
CA TRP A 66 -1.16 -7.11 25.89
C TRP A 66 -1.11 -8.55 25.37
N PHE A 67 -0.92 -8.75 24.07
CA PHE A 67 -0.78 -10.08 23.48
C PHE A 67 0.45 -10.82 23.99
N MET A 68 1.61 -10.13 24.09
CA MET A 68 2.81 -10.71 24.71
C MET A 68 2.60 -11.07 26.18
N LYS A 69 1.85 -10.27 26.93
CA LYS A 69 1.51 -10.57 28.33
C LYS A 69 0.58 -11.77 28.44
N ALA A 70 -0.38 -11.92 27.53
CA ALA A 70 -1.28 -13.07 27.48
C ALA A 70 -0.51 -14.35 27.12
N ALA A 71 0.33 -14.31 26.09
CA ALA A 71 1.13 -15.46 25.64
C ALA A 71 2.16 -15.98 26.65
N ARG A 72 2.54 -15.16 27.65
CA ARG A 72 3.46 -15.56 28.75
C ARG A 72 2.74 -16.15 29.97
N ARG A 73 1.41 -16.17 29.96
CA ARG A 73 0.57 -16.68 31.07
C ARG A 73 0.05 -18.09 30.82
N ASP A 74 0.35 -18.66 29.66
CA ASP A 74 0.20 -20.08 29.31
C ASP A 74 1.55 -20.79 29.45
#